data_AF-A0A8B9PUE3-F1
#
_entry.id   AF-A0A8B9PUE3-F1
#
_cell.length_a   1.000
_cell.length_b   1.000
_cell.length_c   1.000
_cell.angle_alpha   90.00
_cell.angle_beta   90.00
_cell.angle_gamma   90.00
#
_symmetry.space_group_name_H-M   'P 1'
#
loop_
_entity.id
_entity.type
_entity.pdbx_description
1 polymer ?
#
loop_
_entity_poly.entity_id
_entity_poly.type
_entity_poly.pdbx_seq_one_letter_code
_entity_poly.pdbx_strand_id
1 'polypeptide(L)'
;MEVFDVYSTDNLQSFLKAKTAEGWEVVGTVSRTEAAENVPVIDCLEFQWNKPIILVIGSEGDGLSLETQRLCHRMLVVPPGRALCPGIESLNVSVATGILLHSICSQKVKPAPDEGQRQSSHPPKSTQVRTGLKRSSAHALSSGFVHRLSVQPKKSHSVKPSAASP
;
A
#
# COMPACT_ATOMS: atom_id res chain seq x y z
N MET A 1 0.97 21.09 11.40
CA MET A 1 2.07 20.26 11.96
C MET A 1 1.93 18.90 11.32
N GLU A 2 2.88 18.50 10.50
CA GLU A 2 2.86 17.21 9.80
C GLU A 2 3.42 16.15 10.76
N VAL A 3 2.69 15.05 10.96
CA VAL A 3 3.03 13.98 11.92
C VAL A 3 3.77 12.83 11.22
N PHE A 4 4.12 12.99 9.95
CA PHE A 4 4.72 11.95 9.10
C PHE A 4 6.04 12.41 8.50
N ASP A 5 6.98 11.47 8.36
CA ASP A 5 8.23 11.70 7.66
C ASP A 5 7.96 11.85 6.15
N VAL A 6 8.58 12.85 5.53
CA VAL A 6 8.53 13.08 4.08
C VAL A 6 9.84 12.66 3.45
N TYR A 7 9.77 11.83 2.42
CA TYR A 7 10.91 11.33 1.66
C TYR A 7 10.76 11.69 0.17
N SER A 8 11.88 11.82 -0.54
CA SER A 8 11.91 12.06 -1.99
C SER A 8 12.89 11.12 -2.68
N THR A 9 12.65 10.84 -3.97
CA THR A 9 13.51 10.03 -4.82
C THR A 9 13.58 10.65 -6.21
N ASP A 10 14.78 10.70 -6.79
CA ASP A 10 14.98 11.18 -8.17
C ASP A 10 14.54 10.13 -9.21
N ASN A 11 14.43 8.86 -8.79
CA ASN A 11 14.01 7.77 -9.67
C ASN A 11 12.98 6.88 -8.97
N LEU A 12 11.71 7.16 -9.25
CA LEU A 12 10.58 6.39 -8.73
C LEU A 12 10.61 4.93 -9.21
N GLN A 13 10.96 4.69 -10.48
CA GLN A 13 10.91 3.35 -11.09
C GLN A 13 11.89 2.38 -10.44
N SER A 14 13.14 2.81 -10.23
CA SER A 14 14.15 2.03 -9.52
C SER A 14 13.74 1.75 -8.09
N PHE A 15 13.15 2.75 -7.41
CA PHE A 15 12.65 2.59 -6.04
C PHE A 15 11.52 1.54 -5.97
N LEU A 16 10.53 1.62 -6.85
CA LEU A 16 9.43 0.67 -6.91
C LEU A 16 9.93 -0.75 -7.20
N LYS A 17 10.83 -0.92 -8.18
CA LYS A 17 11.44 -2.23 -8.50
C LYS A 17 12.18 -2.82 -7.30
N ALA A 18 12.95 -2.01 -6.57
CA ALA A 18 13.67 -2.47 -5.38
C ALA A 18 12.70 -2.93 -4.29
N LYS A 19 11.64 -2.18 -4.04
CA LYS A 19 10.64 -2.54 -3.02
C LYS A 19 9.81 -3.76 -3.40
N THR A 20 9.49 -3.92 -4.69
CA THR A 20 8.90 -5.15 -5.19
C THR A 20 9.81 -6.36 -4.93
N ALA A 21 11.13 -6.23 -5.15
CA ALA A 21 12.09 -7.30 -4.84
C ALA A 21 12.20 -7.59 -3.33
N GLU A 22 11.91 -6.62 -2.47
CA GLU A 22 11.77 -6.79 -1.01
C GLU A 22 10.41 -7.37 -0.59
N GLY A 23 9.52 -7.70 -1.53
CA GLY A 23 8.23 -8.32 -1.27
C GLY A 23 7.06 -7.36 -1.05
N TRP A 24 7.23 -6.06 -1.36
CA TRP A 24 6.15 -5.08 -1.30
C TRP A 24 5.22 -5.19 -2.51
N GLU A 25 3.93 -4.94 -2.31
CA GLU A 25 2.95 -4.83 -3.38
C GLU A 25 2.78 -3.36 -3.78
N VAL A 26 3.22 -3.02 -5.00
CA VAL A 26 2.97 -1.71 -5.61
C VAL A 26 1.56 -1.66 -6.18
N VAL A 27 0.79 -0.68 -5.73
CA VAL A 27 -0.61 -0.47 -6.10
C VAL A 27 -0.76 0.94 -6.67
N GLY A 28 -1.14 1.04 -7.93
CA GLY A 28 -1.37 2.33 -8.59
C GLY A 28 -2.80 2.83 -8.41
N THR A 29 -3.05 4.07 -8.82
CA THR A 29 -4.38 4.67 -8.87
C THR A 29 -4.72 5.07 -10.28
N VAL A 30 -5.98 4.90 -10.66
CA VAL A 30 -6.43 5.20 -12.01
C VAL A 30 -7.85 5.74 -11.97
N SER A 31 -8.18 6.63 -12.90
CA SER A 31 -9.56 6.97 -13.14
C SER A 31 -10.27 5.89 -13.94
N ARG A 32 -11.60 5.81 -13.85
CA ARG A 32 -12.40 4.81 -14.58
C ARG A 32 -12.34 4.98 -16.11
N THR A 33 -12.06 6.21 -16.58
CA THR A 33 -11.90 6.53 -18.00
C THR A 33 -10.54 6.11 -18.56
N GLU A 34 -9.56 5.92 -17.67
CA GLU A 34 -8.19 5.54 -18.03
C GLU A 34 -8.05 4.03 -17.83
N ALA A 35 -8.09 3.26 -18.92
CA ALA A 35 -7.78 1.84 -18.84
C ALA A 35 -6.26 1.69 -18.65
N ALA A 36 -5.83 1.17 -17.49
CA ALA A 36 -4.45 0.75 -17.33
C ALA A 36 -4.18 -0.46 -18.24
N GLU A 37 -3.22 -0.34 -19.15
CA GLU A 37 -2.90 -1.43 -20.06
C GLU A 37 -2.28 -2.61 -19.30
N ASN A 38 -2.91 -3.78 -19.40
CA ASN A 38 -2.40 -5.06 -18.88
C ASN A 38 -2.20 -5.14 -17.36
N VAL A 39 -2.81 -4.23 -16.58
CA VAL A 39 -2.79 -4.29 -15.11
C VAL A 39 -4.23 -4.38 -14.59
N PRO A 40 -4.54 -5.33 -13.69
CA PRO A 40 -5.89 -5.48 -13.17
C PRO A 40 -6.34 -4.25 -12.38
N VAL A 41 -7.49 -3.69 -12.77
CA VAL A 41 -8.16 -2.59 -12.05
C VAL A 41 -9.18 -3.16 -11.08
N ILE A 42 -9.17 -2.67 -9.83
CA ILE A 42 -10.01 -3.16 -8.74
C ILE A 42 -10.64 -1.96 -8.02
N ASP A 43 -11.91 -2.08 -7.66
CA ASP A 43 -12.56 -1.08 -6.81
C ASP A 43 -11.87 -1.05 -5.45
N CYS A 44 -11.55 0.14 -4.95
CA CYS A 44 -10.82 0.28 -3.69
C CYS A 44 -11.53 -0.40 -2.51
N LEU A 45 -12.87 -0.47 -2.55
CA LEU A 45 -13.71 -1.10 -1.53
C LEU A 45 -13.52 -2.62 -1.43
N GLU A 46 -13.10 -3.26 -2.54
CA GLU A 46 -12.86 -4.71 -2.63
C GLU A 46 -11.38 -5.06 -2.47
N PHE A 47 -10.50 -4.05 -2.44
CA PHE A 47 -9.07 -4.26 -2.39
C PHE A 47 -8.60 -4.68 -1.00
N GLN A 48 -8.21 -5.95 -0.88
CA GLN A 48 -7.58 -6.53 0.30
C GLN A 48 -6.08 -6.69 0.09
N TRP A 49 -5.32 -6.47 1.16
CA TRP A 49 -3.86 -6.57 1.15
C TRP A 49 -3.35 -7.53 2.22
N ASN A 50 -2.32 -8.31 1.89
CA ASN A 50 -1.69 -9.29 2.79
C ASN A 50 -0.15 -9.11 2.90
N LYS A 51 0.39 -8.11 2.21
CA LYS A 51 1.81 -7.74 2.18
C LYS A 51 1.93 -6.23 2.34
N PRO A 52 3.10 -5.70 2.76
CA PRO A 52 3.34 -4.26 2.76
C PRO A 52 3.03 -3.63 1.40
N ILE A 53 2.25 -2.55 1.38
CA ILE A 53 1.83 -1.91 0.13
C ILE A 53 2.52 -0.58 -0.09
N ILE A 54 2.76 -0.24 -1.36
CA ILE A 54 3.09 1.11 -1.81
C ILE A 54 1.93 1.60 -2.67
N LEU A 55 1.20 2.59 -2.16
CA LEU A 55 0.16 3.28 -2.92
C LEU A 55 0.78 4.40 -3.76
N VAL A 56 0.63 4.33 -5.08
CA VAL A 56 1.15 5.32 -6.02
C VAL A 56 0.01 6.19 -6.53
N ILE A 57 0.11 7.49 -6.26
CA ILE A 57 -0.89 8.49 -6.67
C ILE A 57 -0.38 9.21 -7.92
N GLY A 58 -1.25 9.32 -8.93
CA GLY A 58 -0.96 10.05 -10.17
C GLY A 58 -0.88 11.55 -9.99
N SER A 59 -0.25 12.22 -10.94
CA SER A 59 -0.30 13.68 -11.07
C SER A 59 -1.71 14.14 -11.44
N GLU A 60 -2.04 15.39 -11.11
CA GLU A 60 -3.29 15.99 -11.54
C GLU A 60 -3.28 16.21 -13.06
N GLY A 61 -4.35 15.80 -13.74
CA GLY A 61 -4.47 15.85 -15.20
C GLY A 61 -3.92 14.60 -15.89
N ASP A 62 -2.61 14.36 -15.82
CA ASP A 62 -1.95 13.28 -16.59
C ASP A 62 -2.01 11.90 -15.91
N GLY A 63 -2.40 11.85 -14.63
CA GLY A 63 -2.47 10.60 -13.88
C GLY A 63 -1.10 9.94 -13.68
N LEU A 64 -1.04 8.61 -13.74
CA LEU A 64 0.20 7.84 -13.67
C LEU A 64 0.78 7.61 -15.06
N SER A 65 2.09 7.85 -15.23
CA SER A 65 2.79 7.52 -16.46
C SER A 65 2.66 6.02 -16.79
N LEU A 66 2.62 5.69 -18.08
CA LEU A 66 2.50 4.29 -18.54
C LEU A 66 3.62 3.40 -17.97
N GLU A 67 4.83 3.94 -17.83
CA GLU A 67 5.95 3.21 -17.24
C GLU A 67 5.70 2.89 -15.76
N THR A 68 5.14 3.85 -15.00
CA THR A 68 4.74 3.62 -13.60
C THR A 68 3.57 2.64 -13.49
N GLN A 69 2.58 2.74 -14.37
CA GLN A 69 1.45 1.81 -14.40
C GLN A 69 1.93 0.35 -14.57
N ARG A 70 2.87 0.10 -15.49
CA ARG A 70 3.45 -1.23 -15.74
C ARG A 70 4.25 -1.82 -14.56
N LEU A 71 4.66 -0.99 -13.61
CA LEU A 71 5.32 -1.43 -12.37
C LEU A 71 4.32 -1.74 -11.25
N CYS A 72 3.06 -1.33 -11.41
CA CYS A 72 2.01 -1.62 -10.46
C CYS A 72 1.52 -3.06 -10.66
N HIS A 73 1.28 -3.76 -9.55
CA HIS A 73 0.70 -5.10 -9.58
C HIS A 73 -0.82 -5.04 -9.81
N ARG A 74 -1.45 -3.98 -9.30
CA ARG A 74 -2.87 -3.69 -9.37
C ARG A 74 -3.09 -2.18 -9.46
N MET A 75 -4.20 -1.78 -10.04
CA MET A 75 -4.67 -0.40 -10.05
C MET A 75 -5.95 -0.30 -9.23
N LEU A 76 -6.06 0.76 -8.43
CA LEU A 76 -7.27 1.06 -7.68
C LEU A 76 -8.04 2.19 -8.33
N VAL A 77 -9.35 2.01 -8.36
CA VAL A 77 -10.31 3.04 -8.75
C VAL A 77 -11.26 3.31 -7.58
N VAL A 78 -11.61 4.58 -7.41
CA VAL A 78 -12.69 4.97 -6.50
C VAL A 78 -14.01 4.84 -7.26
N PRO A 79 -14.92 3.94 -6.87
CA PRO A 79 -16.18 3.78 -7.58
C PRO A 79 -17.04 5.03 -7.39
N PRO A 80 -17.71 5.53 -8.44
CA PRO A 80 -18.60 6.66 -8.30
C PRO A 80 -19.89 6.22 -7.57
N GLY A 81 -20.33 7.00 -6.59
CA GLY A 81 -21.56 6.71 -5.85
C GLY A 81 -22.86 6.91 -6.65
N ARG A 82 -22.76 7.38 -7.89
CA ARG A 82 -23.87 7.62 -8.83
C ARG A 82 -23.34 7.61 -10.26
N ALA A 83 -24.22 7.57 -11.25
CA ALA A 83 -23.83 7.80 -12.64
C ALA A 83 -23.12 9.16 -12.79
N LEU A 84 -21.94 9.15 -13.42
CA LEU A 84 -21.17 10.36 -13.67
C LEU A 84 -21.77 11.13 -14.84
N CYS A 85 -21.81 12.46 -14.72
CA CYS A 85 -22.12 13.31 -15.85
C CYS A 85 -21.00 13.21 -16.90
N PRO A 86 -21.31 13.27 -18.20
CA PRO A 86 -20.29 13.37 -19.24
C PRO A 86 -19.37 14.56 -18.97
N GLY A 87 -18.05 14.34 -18.99
CA GLY A 87 -17.03 15.37 -18.77
C GLY A 87 -16.50 15.52 -17.34
N ILE A 88 -17.04 14.78 -16.36
CA ILE A 88 -16.36 14.63 -15.04
C ILE A 88 -15.54 13.35 -15.10
N GLU A 89 -14.25 13.52 -15.30
CA GLU A 89 -13.34 12.40 -15.54
C GLU A 89 -12.64 11.90 -14.29
N SER A 90 -12.52 12.70 -13.22
CA SER A 90 -11.84 12.28 -11.99
C SER A 90 -12.26 13.09 -10.75
N LEU A 91 -11.90 12.58 -9.57
CA LEU A 91 -11.96 13.32 -8.31
C LEU A 91 -10.66 14.11 -8.13
N ASN A 92 -10.70 15.18 -7.32
CA ASN A 92 -9.47 15.82 -6.87
C ASN A 92 -8.53 14.80 -6.22
N VAL A 93 -7.22 14.91 -6.52
CA VAL A 93 -6.20 13.95 -6.08
C VAL A 93 -6.18 13.75 -4.56
N SER A 94 -6.37 14.82 -3.78
CA SER A 94 -6.39 14.73 -2.32
C SER A 94 -7.64 14.01 -1.79
N VAL A 95 -8.80 14.24 -2.44
CA VAL A 95 -10.07 13.59 -2.09
C VAL A 95 -10.01 12.10 -2.43
N ALA A 96 -9.53 11.75 -3.63
CA ALA A 96 -9.33 10.36 -4.03
C ALA A 96 -8.38 9.65 -3.07
N THR A 97 -7.24 10.27 -2.74
CA THR A 97 -6.25 9.74 -1.79
C THR A 97 -6.87 9.50 -0.41
N GLY A 98 -7.66 10.45 0.10
CA GLY A 98 -8.36 10.29 1.38
C GLY A 98 -9.32 9.09 1.40
N ILE A 99 -10.11 8.91 0.34
CA ILE A 99 -11.03 7.77 0.20
C ILE A 99 -10.27 6.45 0.13
N LEU A 100 -9.19 6.40 -0.66
CA LEU A 100 -8.35 5.21 -0.82
C LEU A 100 -7.70 4.80 0.50
N LEU A 101 -7.06 5.74 1.20
CA LEU A 101 -6.44 5.47 2.49
C LEU A 101 -7.47 5.02 3.52
N HIS A 102 -8.62 5.68 3.59
CA HIS A 102 -9.70 5.25 4.47
C HIS A 102 -10.13 3.82 4.15
N SER A 103 -10.37 3.50 2.88
CA SER A 103 -10.78 2.15 2.45
C SER A 103 -9.74 1.09 2.81
N ILE A 104 -8.45 1.36 2.59
CA ILE A 104 -7.35 0.45 2.92
C ILE A 104 -7.22 0.25 4.45
N CYS A 105 -7.33 1.32 5.23
CA CYS A 105 -7.17 1.26 6.69
C CYS A 105 -8.41 0.72 7.43
N SER A 106 -9.61 0.92 6.89
CA SER A 106 -10.87 0.42 7.48
C SER A 106 -11.06 -1.08 7.30
N GLN A 107 -10.40 -1.67 6.31
CA GLN A 107 -10.34 -3.11 6.14
C GLN A 107 -9.39 -3.68 7.19
N LYS A 108 -9.95 -4.07 8.35
CA LYS A 108 -9.21 -4.68 9.45
C LYS A 108 -8.31 -5.80 8.91
N VAL A 109 -7.00 -5.56 8.93
CA VAL A 109 -6.00 -6.62 8.80
C VAL A 109 -6.29 -7.62 9.90
N LYS A 110 -6.77 -8.81 9.56
CA LYS A 110 -6.71 -9.93 10.49
C LYS A 110 -5.23 -10.33 10.48
N PRO A 111 -4.46 -10.09 11.56
CA PRO A 111 -3.07 -10.52 11.58
C PRO A 111 -3.04 -12.01 11.28
N ALA A 112 -2.13 -12.42 10.40
CA ALA A 112 -1.90 -13.82 10.12
C ALA A 112 -1.68 -14.56 11.46
N PRO A 113 -2.27 -15.75 11.66
CA PRO A 113 -1.94 -16.54 12.82
C PRO A 113 -0.43 -16.82 12.78
N ASP A 114 0.25 -16.43 13.85
CA ASP A 114 1.63 -16.82 14.13
C ASP A 114 1.68 -18.36 14.16
N GLU A 115 2.16 -18.99 13.08
CA GLU A 115 2.45 -20.42 13.08
C GLU A 115 3.76 -20.68 13.85
N GLY A 116 3.72 -20.37 15.14
CA GLY A 116 4.63 -20.89 16.14
C GLY A 116 4.34 -22.37 16.37
N GLN A 117 5.14 -23.22 15.73
CA GLN A 117 5.56 -24.57 16.16
C GLN A 117 4.53 -25.41 16.92
N ARG A 118 4.07 -26.51 16.29
CA ARG A 118 3.93 -27.80 16.99
C ARG A 118 4.10 -28.98 16.04
N GLN A 119 5.19 -29.70 16.28
CA GLN A 119 5.50 -31.01 15.72
C GLN A 119 4.42 -32.05 16.09
N SER A 120 4.27 -33.02 15.19
CA SER A 120 3.51 -34.28 15.20
C SER A 120 3.32 -35.00 16.54
N SER A 121 2.11 -35.55 16.80
CA SER A 121 1.78 -37.01 16.74
C SER A 121 0.56 -37.45 17.60
N HIS A 122 -0.58 -37.82 16.95
CA HIS A 122 -1.51 -38.96 17.19
C HIS A 122 -2.30 -39.17 18.55
N PRO A 123 -3.40 -39.96 18.64
CA PRO A 123 -4.79 -39.45 18.76
C PRO A 123 -5.60 -40.05 19.98
N PRO A 124 -6.95 -40.17 19.97
CA PRO A 124 -7.89 -39.47 20.86
C PRO A 124 -8.47 -40.30 22.03
N LYS A 125 -8.92 -39.64 23.12
CA LYS A 125 -9.87 -40.23 24.09
C LYS A 125 -10.90 -39.22 24.63
N SER A 126 -12.16 -39.50 24.26
CA SER A 126 -13.43 -39.38 25.02
C SER A 126 -13.75 -38.16 25.91
N THR A 127 -14.85 -37.49 25.52
CA THR A 127 -16.04 -37.18 26.34
C THR A 127 -15.85 -36.37 27.63
N GLN A 128 -16.29 -35.09 27.62
CA GLN A 128 -17.31 -34.62 28.56
C GLN A 128 -17.96 -33.30 28.14
N VAL A 129 -19.29 -33.33 28.18
CA VAL A 129 -20.23 -32.21 28.08
C VAL A 129 -20.11 -31.32 29.33
N ARG A 130 -20.09 -29.98 29.17
CA ARG A 130 -20.73 -29.05 30.11
C ARG A 130 -20.79 -27.59 29.63
N THR A 131 -22.02 -27.21 29.31
CA THR A 131 -22.72 -25.93 29.56
C THR A 131 -21.95 -24.71 30.11
N GLY A 132 -22.01 -23.61 29.35
CA GLY A 132 -22.37 -22.25 29.79
C GLY A 132 -21.31 -21.42 30.53
N LEU A 133 -20.99 -20.23 30.00
CA LEU A 133 -21.26 -18.91 30.61
C LEU A 133 -20.51 -17.78 29.87
N LYS A 134 -21.23 -16.74 29.46
CA LYS A 134 -20.70 -15.49 28.86
C LYS A 134 -19.90 -14.66 29.87
N ARG A 135 -18.77 -14.08 29.45
CA ARG A 135 -18.19 -12.79 29.92
C ARG A 135 -17.39 -12.20 28.74
N SER A 136 -17.89 -11.17 28.06
CA SER A 136 -17.67 -9.73 28.33
C SER A 136 -16.19 -9.29 28.28
N SER A 137 -15.88 -8.62 27.16
CA SER A 137 -15.03 -7.42 26.98
C SER A 137 -13.89 -7.17 27.96
N ALA A 138 -12.65 -7.11 27.43
CA ALA A 138 -11.74 -5.98 27.63
C ALA A 138 -10.45 -6.16 26.77
N HIS A 139 -9.76 -5.03 26.52
CA HIS A 139 -8.38 -4.89 26.01
C HIS A 139 -8.16 -5.16 24.50
N ALA A 140 -7.31 -4.44 23.78
CA ALA A 140 -6.35 -3.39 24.09
C ALA A 140 -6.22 -2.46 22.87
N LEU A 141 -5.97 -1.17 23.11
CA LEU A 141 -5.47 -0.24 22.11
C LEU A 141 -4.05 -0.69 21.73
N SER A 142 -3.88 -1.29 20.55
CA SER A 142 -2.56 -1.59 20.01
C SER A 142 -2.11 -0.44 19.11
N SER A 143 -1.19 0.33 19.65
CA SER A 143 -0.42 1.36 18.99
C SER A 143 0.45 0.77 17.87
N GLY A 144 0.38 1.35 16.68
CA GLY A 144 1.52 1.55 15.78
C GLY A 144 1.93 0.39 14.87
N PHE A 145 1.98 0.68 13.56
CA PHE A 145 3.08 0.20 12.71
C PHE A 145 3.19 1.10 11.47
N VAL A 146 4.01 2.14 11.57
CA VAL A 146 4.54 2.87 10.40
C VAL A 146 6.00 2.47 10.33
N HIS A 147 6.36 1.65 9.34
CA HIS A 147 7.77 1.31 9.10
C HIS A 147 8.49 2.58 8.64
N ARG A 148 9.42 3.07 9.48
CA ARG A 148 10.33 4.16 9.14
C ARG A 148 11.18 3.71 7.95
N LEU A 149 10.98 4.32 6.78
CA LEU A 149 11.86 4.13 5.64
C LEU A 149 13.24 4.72 5.98
N SER A 150 14.23 3.85 6.15
CA SER A 150 15.62 4.28 6.28
C SER A 150 16.15 4.63 4.90
N VAL A 151 16.01 5.90 4.51
CA VAL A 151 16.69 6.47 3.34
C VAL A 151 18.10 6.88 3.78
N GLN A 152 19.11 6.14 3.33
CA GLN A 152 20.51 6.49 3.60
C GLN A 152 20.92 7.71 2.77
N PRO A 153 21.50 8.76 3.36
CA PRO A 153 21.99 9.91 2.60
C PRO A 153 23.23 9.51 1.77
N LYS A 154 23.18 9.75 0.45
CA LYS A 154 24.36 9.62 -0.43
C LYS A 154 25.36 10.74 -0.12
N LYS A 155 26.60 10.36 0.20
CA LYS A 155 27.74 11.29 0.31
C LYS A 155 27.94 12.00 -1.03
N SER A 156 27.92 13.33 -1.01
CA SER A 156 28.30 14.18 -2.13
C SER A 156 29.81 14.03 -2.39
N HIS A 157 30.17 13.48 -3.55
CA HIS A 157 31.54 13.58 -4.04
C HIS A 157 31.74 14.96 -4.67
N SER A 158 32.49 15.80 -3.96
CA SER A 158 33.01 17.07 -4.47
C SER A 158 34.05 16.78 -5.57
N VAL A 159 33.72 17.15 -6.80
CA VAL A 159 34.65 17.14 -7.94
C VAL A 159 35.60 18.33 -7.77
N LYS A 160 36.90 18.05 -7.55
CA LYS A 160 37.96 19.06 -7.59
C LYS A 160 38.19 19.52 -9.04
N PRO A 161 38.37 20.82 -9.31
CA PRO A 161 38.76 21.29 -10.63
C PRO A 161 40.23 20.96 -10.89
N SER A 162 40.49 20.35 -12.05
CA SER A 162 41.84 20.08 -12.56
C SER A 162 42.43 21.38 -13.11
N ALA A 163 43.56 21.80 -12.54
CA ALA A 163 44.33 22.95 -12.99
C ALA A 163 45.07 22.59 -14.30
N ALA A 164 44.84 23.38 -15.34
CA ALA A 164 45.64 23.37 -16.56
C ALA A 164 46.63 24.53 -16.52
N SER A 165 47.93 24.23 -16.60
CA SER A 165 49.03 25.12 -17.02
C SER A 165 50.32 24.29 -17.09
N PRO A 166 51.36 24.71 -17.84
CA PRO A 166 51.47 25.93 -18.65
C PRO A 166 51.41 25.71 -20.17
#